data_AF-A0A965QVW8-F1
#
_entry.id   AF-A0A965QVW8-F1
#
_cell.length_a   1.000
_cell.length_b   1.000
_cell.length_c   1.000
_cell.angle_alpha   90.00
_cell.angle_beta   90.00
_cell.angle_gamma   90.00
#
_symmetry.space_group_name_H-M   'P 1'
#
loop_
_entity.id
_entity.type
_entity.pdbx_description
1 polymer ?
#
loop_
_entity_poly.entity_id
_entity_poly.type
_entity_poly.pdbx_seq_one_letter_code
_entity_poly.pdbx_strand_id
1 'polypeptide(L)'
;MQSIDGDNFQRRQAWRSGLALRLRLLAQWCQSHALLNGAIASRLADIQKRLLSDDLTVGFVGEMARGKSELINAILFGKHQHRLLPVGPGQVTLCALEIVHAAEQPASLRLQPAGSMTETGETSGGICDGEGASSAWTELALEAQDTQQMARALESVCQKSAYWDATGSSVHGPRWRHAVLRLPLPLLEQGLHLVDTPGLNAPGRGAEHALDLLPSWDVIVLVLSADIGLTASELALWQDHLIGHANTGRALRVVLNKADVLWDPLGDAAAVQQQMHQQRLELASHLGIEPEHIFTVSAQKGFLAKATGDAPLLARSGLPSLESALFHTLLAKRQSLWRQSLEHAFARTKGELEKELAQRGLDIARQIEQVLDRAASAEAATSKAAHDKEQDRHNAKTRAVQSILQKQMHKIRAALKHTAWERSLRGLESTLLSSAGSESVQKAYAEFQQAVRTQWEPIASSAQDIEEMLASVLPLSAPDSSHAPPVSGPPTMAAYASQLDQTIEGHLQYLGNSRLHQLKQADFTRELGGQLHNRIADIRRQMDIDFEDWHAQIQAHLQREIEARENAAHRQVEQNRLAAEKHRDTLAKLEDQNDELKALFTMLEAHFSNLQDANADY
;
A
#
# COMPACT_ATOMS: atom_id res chain seq x y z
N MET A 1 7.27 37.95 -48.28
CA MET A 1 6.35 37.49 -47.22
C MET A 1 6.12 35.99 -47.22
N GLN A 2 6.06 35.29 -48.38
CA GLN A 2 5.82 33.84 -48.44
C GLN A 2 6.93 32.92 -47.86
N SER A 3 8.18 33.37 -47.66
CA SER A 3 9.26 32.52 -47.13
C SER A 3 9.38 32.51 -45.59
N ILE A 4 8.86 33.54 -44.91
CA ILE A 4 8.96 33.68 -43.44
C ILE A 4 7.90 32.81 -42.74
N ASP A 5 6.72 32.65 -43.35
CA ASP A 5 5.64 31.81 -42.82
C ASP A 5 5.94 30.31 -42.97
N GLY A 6 6.67 29.90 -44.01
CA GLY A 6 7.07 28.51 -44.24
C GLY A 6 8.10 28.01 -43.22
N ASP A 7 9.13 28.81 -42.93
CA ASP A 7 10.15 28.49 -41.91
C ASP A 7 9.54 28.44 -40.50
N ASN A 8 8.62 29.35 -40.18
CA ASN A 8 7.89 29.35 -38.91
C ASN A 8 6.90 28.19 -38.80
N PHE A 9 6.32 27.72 -39.91
CA PHE A 9 5.46 26.53 -39.91
C PHE A 9 6.28 25.25 -39.65
N GLN A 10 7.39 25.07 -40.38
CA GLN A 10 8.25 23.89 -40.21
C GLN A 10 8.86 23.82 -38.80
N ARG A 11 9.33 24.94 -38.24
CA ARG A 11 9.82 24.99 -36.85
C ARG A 11 8.74 24.62 -35.84
N ARG A 12 7.52 25.13 -35.99
CA ARG A 12 6.39 24.76 -35.13
C ARG A 12 6.02 23.29 -35.25
N GLN A 13 5.97 22.74 -36.46
CA GLN A 13 5.66 21.32 -36.66
C GLN A 13 6.74 20.40 -36.08
N ALA A 14 8.02 20.77 -36.24
CA ALA A 14 9.14 20.05 -35.65
C ALA A 14 9.09 20.10 -34.12
N TRP A 15 8.83 21.27 -33.53
CA TRP A 15 8.66 21.44 -32.09
C TRP A 15 7.52 20.57 -31.54
N ARG A 16 6.33 20.62 -32.16
CA ARG A 16 5.15 19.83 -31.75
C ARG A 16 5.43 18.33 -31.81
N SER A 17 6.03 17.88 -32.90
CA SER A 17 6.41 16.47 -33.08
C SER A 17 7.42 16.03 -32.02
N GLY A 18 8.40 16.89 -31.72
CA GLY A 18 9.40 16.65 -30.68
C GLY A 18 8.81 16.60 -29.27
N LEU A 19 7.88 17.48 -28.94
CA LEU A 19 7.22 17.52 -27.63
C LEU A 19 6.24 16.34 -27.47
N ALA A 20 5.49 15.99 -28.52
CA ALA A 20 4.61 14.82 -28.54
C ALA A 20 5.39 13.51 -28.33
N LEU A 21 6.56 13.36 -28.95
CA LEU A 21 7.44 12.21 -28.73
C LEU A 21 7.90 12.11 -27.28
N ARG A 22 8.36 13.23 -26.68
CA ARG A 22 8.80 13.27 -25.27
C ARG A 22 7.67 12.90 -24.30
N LEU A 23 6.44 13.35 -24.56
CA LEU A 23 5.29 12.97 -23.74
C LEU A 23 4.94 11.49 -23.87
N ARG A 24 5.07 10.90 -25.05
CA ARG A 24 4.90 9.44 -25.21
C ARG A 24 5.96 8.66 -24.45
N LEU A 25 7.22 9.11 -24.51
CA LEU A 25 8.31 8.51 -23.75
C LEU A 25 8.07 8.61 -22.23
N LEU A 26 7.60 9.77 -21.75
CA LEU A 26 7.21 9.93 -20.35
C LEU A 26 6.06 8.99 -19.97
N ALA A 27 5.01 8.90 -20.79
CA ALA A 27 3.88 8.01 -20.53
C ALA A 27 4.32 6.53 -20.48
N GLN A 28 5.18 6.11 -21.41
CA GLN A 28 5.73 4.76 -21.47
C GLN A 28 6.61 4.45 -20.26
N TRP A 29 7.46 5.40 -19.84
CA TRP A 29 8.28 5.28 -18.64
C TRP A 29 7.43 5.20 -17.37
N CYS A 30 6.40 6.05 -17.25
CA CYS A 30 5.45 5.96 -16.14
C CYS A 30 4.74 4.59 -16.12
N GLN A 31 4.41 4.03 -17.29
CA GLN A 31 3.78 2.72 -17.38
C GLN A 31 4.74 1.59 -16.97
N SER A 32 6.00 1.61 -17.42
CA SER A 32 6.98 0.56 -17.09
C SER A 32 7.33 0.50 -15.60
N HIS A 33 7.21 1.63 -14.88
CA HIS A 33 7.47 1.73 -13.45
C HIS A 33 6.20 1.75 -12.57
N ALA A 34 5.05 1.41 -13.14
CA ALA A 34 3.75 1.40 -12.46
C ALA A 34 3.42 2.72 -11.75
N LEU A 35 3.78 3.85 -12.37
CA LEU A 35 3.48 5.22 -11.93
C LEU A 35 2.28 5.83 -12.69
N LEU A 36 1.83 5.17 -13.77
CA LEU A 36 0.72 5.65 -14.59
C LEU A 36 -0.64 5.32 -13.96
N ASN A 37 -1.19 6.26 -13.21
CA ASN A 37 -2.58 6.21 -12.76
C ASN A 37 -3.55 6.84 -13.79
N GLY A 38 -4.86 6.64 -13.62
CA GLY A 38 -5.87 7.15 -14.56
C GLY A 38 -5.85 8.67 -14.73
N ALA A 39 -5.55 9.43 -13.67
CA ALA A 39 -5.49 10.88 -13.72
C ALA A 39 -4.30 11.40 -14.53
N ILE A 40 -3.11 10.80 -14.35
CA ILE A 40 -1.90 11.13 -15.11
C ILE A 40 -2.08 10.70 -16.57
N ALA A 41 -2.63 9.51 -16.82
CA ALA A 41 -2.88 9.03 -18.17
C ALA A 41 -3.82 9.96 -18.95
N SER A 42 -4.97 10.32 -18.36
CA SER A 42 -5.92 11.26 -18.97
C SER A 42 -5.28 12.61 -19.24
N ARG A 43 -4.52 13.17 -18.29
CA ARG A 43 -3.87 14.47 -18.48
C ARG A 43 -2.82 14.44 -19.59
N LEU A 44 -1.98 13.41 -19.65
CA LEU A 44 -0.98 13.26 -20.71
C LEU A 44 -1.65 13.09 -22.09
N ALA A 45 -2.74 12.32 -22.15
CA ALA A 45 -3.53 12.17 -23.38
C ALA A 45 -4.15 13.50 -23.83
N ASP A 46 -4.69 14.30 -22.90
CA ASP A 46 -5.26 15.62 -23.20
C ASP A 46 -4.21 16.57 -23.76
N ILE A 47 -3.00 16.59 -23.18
CA ILE A 47 -1.89 17.41 -23.67
C ILE A 47 -1.48 16.94 -25.07
N GLN A 48 -1.35 15.63 -25.29
CA GLN A 48 -1.00 15.08 -26.60
C GLN A 48 -2.05 15.40 -27.67
N LYS A 49 -3.34 15.35 -27.34
CA LYS A 49 -4.42 15.75 -28.26
C LYS A 49 -4.32 17.23 -28.62
N ARG A 50 -4.11 18.09 -27.63
CA ARG A 50 -3.92 19.53 -27.88
C ARG A 50 -2.66 19.82 -28.68
N LEU A 51 -1.60 19.05 -28.48
CA LEU A 51 -0.38 19.14 -29.28
C LEU A 51 -0.64 18.97 -30.77
N LEU A 52 -1.72 18.28 -31.16
CA LEU A 52 -2.10 18.03 -32.54
C LEU A 52 -3.04 19.11 -33.13
N SER A 53 -3.75 19.88 -32.31
CA SER A 53 -4.56 21.04 -32.74
C SER A 53 -3.80 22.37 -32.58
N ASP A 54 -3.71 23.23 -33.62
CA ASP A 54 -3.14 24.60 -33.49
C ASP A 54 -4.22 25.66 -33.24
N ASP A 55 -5.42 25.21 -32.86
CA ASP A 55 -6.59 26.09 -32.76
C ASP A 55 -6.68 26.70 -31.37
N LEU A 56 -6.93 28.00 -31.31
CA LEU A 56 -7.33 28.68 -30.09
C LEU A 56 -8.81 28.35 -29.83
N THR A 57 -9.06 27.49 -28.84
CA THR A 57 -10.41 27.07 -28.49
C THR A 57 -11.04 28.03 -27.49
N VAL A 58 -12.12 28.69 -27.91
CA VAL A 58 -12.88 29.67 -27.13
C VAL A 58 -14.28 29.11 -26.86
N GLY A 59 -14.55 28.74 -25.61
CA GLY A 59 -15.86 28.25 -25.21
C GLY A 59 -16.69 29.26 -24.44
N PHE A 60 -17.99 29.28 -24.72
CA PHE A 60 -18.95 30.20 -24.10
C PHE A 60 -19.81 29.45 -23.10
N VAL A 61 -19.81 29.87 -21.84
CA VAL A 61 -20.57 29.25 -20.74
C VAL A 61 -21.44 30.28 -20.03
N GLY A 62 -22.51 29.82 -19.40
CA GLY A 62 -23.48 30.66 -18.70
C GLY A 62 -24.87 30.03 -18.70
N GLU A 63 -25.79 30.60 -17.94
CA GLU A 63 -27.17 30.09 -17.92
C GLU A 63 -27.88 30.22 -19.27
N MET A 64 -29.04 29.57 -19.35
CA MET A 64 -29.96 29.70 -20.46
C MET A 64 -30.40 31.16 -20.64
N ALA A 65 -30.62 31.56 -21.89
CA ALA A 65 -31.07 32.91 -22.26
C ALA A 65 -30.13 34.08 -21.87
N ARG A 66 -28.85 33.82 -21.55
CA ARG A 66 -27.80 34.86 -21.43
C ARG A 66 -27.30 35.39 -22.78
N GLY A 67 -27.65 34.71 -23.88
CA GLY A 67 -27.33 35.13 -25.25
C GLY A 67 -25.97 34.64 -25.76
N LYS A 68 -25.52 33.45 -25.34
CA LYS A 68 -24.27 32.80 -25.84
C LYS A 68 -24.28 32.62 -27.36
N SER A 69 -25.30 31.94 -27.89
CA SER A 69 -25.46 31.70 -29.34
C SER A 69 -25.65 33.00 -30.13
N GLU A 70 -26.30 34.01 -29.55
CA GLU A 70 -26.42 35.35 -30.15
C GLU A 70 -25.06 36.06 -30.24
N LEU A 71 -24.23 35.92 -29.22
CA LEU A 71 -22.88 36.47 -29.20
C LEU A 71 -22.00 35.82 -30.28
N ILE A 72 -22.08 34.50 -30.43
CA ILE A 72 -21.38 33.78 -31.49
C ILE A 72 -21.90 34.19 -32.87
N ASN A 73 -23.22 34.36 -33.03
CA ASN A 73 -23.81 34.92 -34.25
C ASN A 73 -23.24 36.31 -34.58
N ALA A 74 -23.16 37.21 -33.60
CA ALA A 74 -22.62 38.55 -33.79
C ALA A 74 -21.13 38.55 -34.18
N ILE A 75 -20.36 37.62 -33.60
CA ILE A 75 -18.92 37.45 -33.84
C ILE A 75 -18.65 36.88 -35.23
N LEU A 76 -19.15 35.67 -35.52
CA LEU A 76 -18.81 34.94 -36.74
C LEU A 76 -19.68 35.35 -37.91
N PHE A 77 -20.96 35.58 -37.66
CA PHE A 77 -21.97 35.66 -38.71
C PHE A 77 -22.56 37.05 -38.92
N GLY A 78 -22.06 38.10 -38.25
CA GLY A 78 -22.61 39.44 -38.36
C GLY A 78 -22.58 40.05 -39.78
N LYS A 79 -21.72 39.55 -40.68
CA LYS A 79 -21.73 39.93 -42.10
C LYS A 79 -22.80 39.21 -42.91
N HIS A 80 -23.29 38.08 -42.42
CA HIS A 80 -24.45 37.40 -43.00
C HIS A 80 -25.71 38.12 -42.51
N GLN A 81 -26.66 38.35 -43.41
CA GLN A 81 -27.93 39.02 -43.08
C GLN A 81 -28.88 38.12 -42.26
N HIS A 82 -28.45 36.90 -41.93
CA HIS A 82 -29.24 35.88 -41.24
C HIS A 82 -28.48 35.31 -40.03
N ARG A 83 -29.22 35.02 -38.97
CA ARG A 83 -28.72 34.30 -37.79
C ARG A 83 -28.60 32.83 -38.16
N LEU A 84 -27.42 32.24 -38.01
CA LEU A 84 -27.21 30.83 -38.31
C LEU A 84 -27.46 29.95 -37.09
N LEU A 85 -26.93 30.35 -35.94
CA LEU A 85 -27.24 29.67 -34.68
C LEU A 85 -28.67 30.03 -34.25
N PRO A 86 -29.44 29.04 -33.76
CA PRO A 86 -30.83 29.25 -33.37
C PRO A 86 -30.89 30.19 -32.15
N VAL A 87 -31.65 31.28 -32.29
CA VAL A 87 -31.87 32.28 -31.24
C VAL A 87 -33.32 32.74 -31.30
N GLY A 88 -34.07 32.49 -30.24
CA GLY A 88 -35.46 32.93 -30.12
C GLY A 88 -36.22 32.26 -28.98
N PRO A 89 -37.47 32.65 -28.74
CA PRO A 89 -38.32 32.02 -27.74
C PRO A 89 -38.48 30.52 -28.04
N GLY A 90 -38.10 29.66 -27.08
CA GLY A 90 -38.16 28.20 -27.23
C GLY A 90 -37.01 27.57 -28.02
N GLN A 91 -36.12 28.37 -28.62
CA GLN A 91 -34.90 27.90 -29.27
C GLN A 91 -33.74 27.94 -28.27
N VAL A 92 -33.43 26.78 -27.69
CA VAL A 92 -32.38 26.60 -26.70
C VAL A 92 -31.38 25.61 -27.25
N THR A 93 -30.10 25.97 -27.30
CA THR A 93 -29.01 25.03 -27.55
C THR A 93 -29.00 23.97 -26.46
N LEU A 94 -29.25 22.71 -26.80
CA LEU A 94 -29.34 21.60 -25.84
C LEU A 94 -28.09 20.72 -25.80
N CYS A 95 -27.19 20.85 -26.77
CA CYS A 95 -25.94 20.12 -26.85
C CYS A 95 -24.76 21.06 -27.14
N ALA A 96 -23.54 20.63 -26.81
CA ALA A 96 -22.36 21.41 -27.16
C ALA A 96 -22.17 21.43 -28.68
N LEU A 97 -21.95 22.62 -29.24
CA LEU A 97 -21.69 22.83 -30.66
C LEU A 97 -20.30 23.43 -30.85
N GLU A 98 -19.42 22.66 -31.47
CA GLU A 98 -18.10 23.08 -31.92
C GLU A 98 -18.19 23.68 -33.32
N ILE A 99 -17.56 24.84 -33.54
CA ILE A 99 -17.49 25.50 -34.84
C ILE A 99 -16.02 25.58 -35.24
N VAL A 100 -15.65 24.82 -36.28
CA VAL A 100 -14.27 24.59 -36.72
C VAL A 100 -14.09 24.91 -38.21
N HIS A 101 -12.84 25.12 -38.61
CA HIS A 101 -12.51 25.38 -40.01
C HIS A 101 -12.75 24.15 -40.90
N ALA A 102 -13.45 24.33 -42.01
CA ALA A 102 -13.53 23.35 -43.08
C ALA A 102 -12.28 23.47 -43.97
N ALA A 103 -11.24 22.68 -43.66
CA ALA A 103 -9.99 22.64 -44.42
C ALA A 103 -10.17 22.00 -45.81
N GLU A 104 -9.70 20.76 -46.02
CA GLU A 104 -9.87 20.02 -47.28
C GLU A 104 -11.25 19.32 -47.39
N GLN A 105 -12.11 19.47 -46.39
CA GLN A 105 -13.42 18.83 -46.33
C GLN A 105 -14.54 19.82 -46.67
N PRO A 106 -15.64 19.36 -47.29
CA PRO A 106 -16.80 20.21 -47.54
C PRO A 106 -17.42 20.66 -46.21
N ALA A 107 -18.14 21.80 -46.26
CA ALA A 107 -18.89 22.27 -45.10
C ALA A 107 -19.92 21.21 -44.68
N SER A 108 -19.95 20.90 -43.38
CA SER A 108 -20.86 19.88 -42.85
C SER A 108 -21.23 20.14 -41.39
N LEU A 109 -22.39 19.61 -40.99
CA LEU A 109 -22.81 19.52 -39.59
C LEU A 109 -22.83 18.05 -39.21
N ARG A 110 -21.93 17.67 -38.29
CA ARG A 110 -21.85 16.32 -37.73
C ARG A 110 -22.53 16.30 -36.37
N LEU A 111 -23.43 15.35 -36.15
CA LEU A 111 -24.25 15.24 -34.95
C LEU A 111 -24.02 13.88 -34.30
N GLN A 112 -23.71 13.89 -33.00
CA GLN A 112 -23.50 12.68 -32.22
C GLN A 112 -24.73 12.38 -31.37
N PRO A 113 -25.37 11.20 -31.51
CA PRO A 113 -26.52 10.84 -30.70
C PRO A 113 -26.21 10.86 -29.20
N ALA A 114 -27.15 11.33 -28.39
CA ALA A 114 -27.13 11.10 -26.94
C ALA A 114 -27.47 9.62 -26.71
N GLY A 115 -26.48 8.80 -26.36
CA GLY A 115 -26.65 7.34 -26.21
C GLY A 115 -27.65 6.91 -25.12
N SER A 116 -27.95 5.61 -25.07
CA SER A 116 -28.73 4.96 -24.00
C SER A 116 -27.91 4.87 -22.71
N MET A 117 -28.53 5.06 -21.54
CA MET A 117 -27.90 5.13 -20.20
C MET A 117 -27.09 3.89 -19.73
N THR A 118 -26.86 2.89 -20.59
CA THR A 118 -26.16 1.65 -20.23
C THR A 118 -24.64 1.68 -20.40
N GLU A 119 -24.08 2.68 -21.09
CA GLU A 119 -22.63 2.84 -21.22
C GLU A 119 -22.06 3.58 -20.01
N THR A 120 -21.82 2.80 -18.96
CA THR A 120 -21.10 3.22 -17.77
C THR A 120 -19.61 3.28 -18.08
N GLY A 121 -18.99 4.45 -17.88
CA GLY A 121 -17.61 4.52 -17.41
C GLY A 121 -16.48 4.70 -18.43
N GLU A 122 -16.72 4.90 -19.72
CA GLU A 122 -15.64 5.34 -20.62
C GLU A 122 -15.45 6.85 -20.54
N THR A 123 -14.46 7.22 -19.73
CA THR A 123 -13.95 8.57 -19.61
C THR A 123 -13.24 8.98 -20.90
N SER A 124 -13.64 10.15 -21.41
CA SER A 124 -12.76 11.15 -22.02
C SER A 124 -12.12 10.79 -23.36
N GLY A 125 -12.90 10.93 -24.42
CA GLY A 125 -12.40 11.03 -25.79
C GLY A 125 -12.93 12.28 -26.49
N GLY A 126 -12.23 13.42 -26.38
CA GLY A 126 -12.39 14.52 -27.36
C GLY A 126 -12.18 13.96 -28.77
N ILE A 127 -13.16 14.23 -29.63
CA ILE A 127 -13.39 13.56 -30.91
C ILE A 127 -12.61 14.25 -32.04
N CYS A 128 -11.41 13.75 -32.31
CA CYS A 128 -10.91 13.60 -33.67
C CYS A 128 -10.20 12.23 -33.71
N ASP A 129 -10.78 11.34 -34.52
CA ASP A 129 -10.29 10.01 -34.90
C ASP A 129 -10.26 8.92 -33.83
N GLY A 130 -11.29 8.07 -33.89
CA GLY A 130 -11.41 6.82 -33.15
C GLY A 130 -12.60 6.02 -33.68
N GLU A 131 -12.39 5.26 -34.75
CA GLU A 131 -13.27 4.16 -35.15
C GLU A 131 -13.21 3.08 -34.06
N GLY A 132 -14.00 3.25 -33.00
CA GLY A 132 -14.09 2.30 -31.90
C GLY A 132 -15.41 2.46 -31.16
N ALA A 133 -16.30 1.49 -31.34
CA ALA A 133 -17.56 1.27 -30.64
C ALA A 133 -18.66 2.38 -30.70
N SER A 134 -19.59 2.19 -31.64
CA SER A 134 -21.04 2.45 -31.55
C SER A 134 -21.60 3.81 -31.04
N SER A 135 -21.15 4.93 -31.60
CA SER A 135 -22.08 6.05 -31.84
C SER A 135 -21.89 6.60 -33.25
N ALA A 136 -22.66 6.06 -34.21
CA ALA A 136 -22.61 6.51 -35.59
C ALA A 136 -22.96 8.01 -35.65
N TRP A 137 -21.99 8.83 -36.04
CA TRP A 137 -22.22 10.25 -36.30
C TRP A 137 -23.18 10.40 -37.48
N THR A 138 -24.15 11.29 -37.34
CA THR A 138 -25.00 11.71 -38.46
C THR A 138 -24.36 12.93 -39.09
N GLU A 139 -24.05 12.89 -40.38
CA GLU A 139 -23.46 14.01 -41.10
C GLU A 139 -24.46 14.63 -42.08
N LEU A 140 -24.62 15.94 -42.00
CA LEU A 140 -25.43 16.75 -42.90
C LEU A 140 -24.48 17.61 -43.75
N ALA A 141 -24.46 17.39 -45.06
CA ALA A 141 -23.71 18.25 -45.98
C ALA A 141 -24.33 19.65 -46.01
N LEU A 142 -23.49 20.68 -45.98
CA LEU A 142 -23.90 22.08 -46.00
C LEU A 142 -23.33 22.78 -47.23
N GLU A 143 -24.13 23.63 -47.85
CA GLU A 143 -23.67 24.57 -48.86
C GLU A 143 -23.27 25.88 -48.18
N ALA A 144 -21.98 26.22 -48.22
CA ALA A 144 -21.46 27.40 -47.52
C ALA A 144 -22.10 28.75 -47.94
N GLN A 145 -22.73 28.79 -49.12
CA GLN A 145 -23.43 29.96 -49.65
C GLN A 145 -24.92 30.01 -49.24
N ASP A 146 -25.54 28.88 -48.88
CA ASP A 146 -26.95 28.82 -48.50
C ASP A 146 -27.12 28.98 -46.98
N THR A 147 -27.21 30.24 -46.56
CA THR A 147 -27.47 30.59 -45.15
C THR A 147 -28.79 30.05 -44.59
N GLN A 148 -29.81 29.80 -45.43
CA GLN A 148 -31.09 29.27 -44.96
C GLN A 148 -31.00 27.77 -44.71
N GLN A 149 -30.33 27.03 -45.59
CA GLN A 149 -30.05 25.61 -45.39
C GLN A 149 -29.22 25.40 -44.11
N MET A 150 -28.17 26.20 -43.91
CA MET A 150 -27.34 26.13 -42.71
C MET A 150 -28.15 26.41 -41.44
N ALA A 151 -28.97 27.46 -41.42
CA ALA A 151 -29.81 27.78 -40.25
C ALA A 151 -30.78 26.64 -39.93
N ARG A 152 -31.45 26.06 -40.95
CA ARG A 152 -32.35 24.89 -40.76
C ARG A 152 -31.60 23.66 -40.24
N ALA A 153 -30.39 23.40 -40.73
CA ALA A 153 -29.59 22.29 -40.24
C ALA A 153 -29.20 22.49 -38.76
N LEU A 154 -28.85 23.71 -38.38
CA LEU A 154 -28.45 24.07 -37.03
C LEU A 154 -29.59 24.02 -36.01
N GLU A 155 -30.86 24.09 -36.42
CA GLU A 155 -32.00 23.80 -35.53
C GLU A 155 -31.92 22.38 -34.93
N SER A 156 -31.13 21.48 -35.52
CA SER A 156 -30.86 20.15 -34.97
C SER A 156 -30.31 20.18 -33.55
N VAL A 157 -29.52 21.19 -33.18
CA VAL A 157 -28.93 21.32 -31.83
C VAL A 157 -29.97 21.67 -30.75
N CYS A 158 -31.18 22.07 -31.16
CA CYS A 158 -32.32 22.32 -30.28
C CYS A 158 -33.27 21.13 -30.15
N GLN A 159 -33.04 20.04 -30.89
CA GLN A 159 -33.96 18.90 -30.92
C GLN A 159 -33.96 18.13 -29.60
N LYS A 160 -35.18 17.77 -29.16
CA LYS A 160 -35.41 16.96 -27.98
C LYS A 160 -35.73 15.52 -28.36
N SER A 161 -35.30 14.57 -27.54
CA SER A 161 -35.80 13.20 -27.56
C SER A 161 -36.33 12.81 -26.18
N ALA A 162 -37.37 11.97 -26.17
CA ALA A 162 -37.82 11.34 -24.93
C ALA A 162 -36.79 10.28 -24.51
N TYR A 163 -36.43 10.30 -23.23
CA TYR A 163 -35.66 9.24 -22.59
C TYR A 163 -36.30 8.89 -21.25
N TRP A 164 -36.06 7.67 -20.79
CA TRP A 164 -36.55 7.21 -19.50
C TRP A 164 -35.48 7.49 -18.45
N ASP A 165 -35.84 8.23 -17.40
CA ASP A 165 -34.95 8.40 -16.26
C ASP A 165 -34.87 7.12 -15.40
N ALA A 166 -33.98 7.13 -14.39
CA ALA A 166 -33.79 5.99 -13.48
C ALA A 166 -35.06 5.64 -12.66
N THR A 167 -36.06 6.53 -12.63
CA THR A 167 -37.34 6.31 -11.95
C THR A 167 -38.42 5.76 -12.89
N GLY A 168 -38.11 5.56 -14.18
CA GLY A 168 -39.07 5.11 -15.18
C GLY A 168 -39.99 6.22 -15.70
N SER A 169 -39.67 7.49 -15.44
CA SER A 169 -40.42 8.63 -15.94
C SER A 169 -39.87 9.09 -17.30
N SER A 170 -40.77 9.40 -18.25
CA SER A 170 -40.38 9.94 -19.55
C SER A 170 -39.98 11.41 -19.42
N VAL A 171 -38.69 11.69 -19.52
CA VAL A 171 -38.13 13.04 -19.51
C VAL A 171 -37.68 13.42 -20.92
N HIS A 172 -37.80 14.68 -21.30
CA HIS A 172 -37.32 15.18 -22.58
C HIS A 172 -35.91 15.76 -22.41
N GLY A 173 -34.96 15.26 -23.18
CA GLY A 173 -33.56 15.68 -23.14
C GLY A 173 -33.01 15.99 -24.52
N PRO A 174 -31.73 16.37 -24.62
CA PRO A 174 -31.09 16.58 -25.90
C PRO A 174 -31.10 15.29 -26.73
N ARG A 175 -31.52 15.38 -28.00
CA ARG A 175 -31.41 14.27 -28.96
C ARG A 175 -29.95 13.94 -29.28
N TRP A 176 -29.10 14.97 -29.24
CA TRP A 176 -27.69 14.91 -29.61
C TRP A 176 -26.83 15.25 -28.41
N ARG A 177 -25.73 14.55 -28.15
CA ARG A 177 -24.80 14.92 -27.08
C ARG A 177 -23.81 15.99 -27.50
N HIS A 178 -23.47 16.00 -28.79
CA HIS A 178 -22.44 16.85 -29.34
C HIS A 178 -22.69 17.13 -30.82
N ALA A 179 -22.29 18.30 -31.29
CA ALA A 179 -22.39 18.72 -32.68
C ALA A 179 -21.09 19.41 -33.13
N VAL A 180 -20.63 19.14 -34.35
CA VAL A 180 -19.47 19.79 -34.96
C VAL A 180 -19.89 20.41 -36.29
N LEU A 181 -19.82 21.73 -36.38
CA LEU A 181 -20.08 22.53 -37.57
C LEU A 181 -18.74 22.90 -38.22
N ARG A 182 -18.51 22.42 -39.45
CA ARG A 182 -17.33 22.73 -40.26
C ARG A 182 -17.70 23.80 -41.28
N LEU A 183 -17.03 24.96 -41.24
CA LEU A 183 -17.27 26.05 -42.19
C LEU A 183 -15.97 26.69 -42.70
N PRO A 184 -15.92 27.11 -43.97
CA PRO A 184 -14.76 27.79 -44.55
C PRO A 184 -14.80 29.30 -44.24
N LEU A 185 -14.75 29.67 -42.95
CA LEU A 185 -14.72 31.08 -42.54
C LEU A 185 -13.28 31.58 -42.32
N PRO A 186 -12.95 32.83 -42.72
CA PRO A 186 -11.60 33.38 -42.56
C PRO A 186 -11.10 33.42 -41.11
N LEU A 187 -11.99 33.66 -40.13
CA LEU A 187 -11.61 33.66 -38.72
C LEU A 187 -11.24 32.26 -38.23
N LEU A 188 -11.93 31.22 -38.72
CA LEU A 188 -11.65 29.83 -38.36
C LEU A 188 -10.34 29.35 -39.01
N GLU A 189 -10.05 29.78 -40.25
CA GLU A 189 -8.79 29.49 -40.96
C GLU A 189 -7.55 30.01 -40.20
N GLN A 190 -7.70 31.09 -39.43
CA GLN A 190 -6.63 31.64 -38.59
C GLN A 190 -6.35 30.79 -37.32
N GLY A 191 -7.01 29.63 -37.19
CA GLY A 191 -6.89 28.71 -36.07
C GLY A 191 -7.75 29.16 -34.89
N LEU A 192 -9.00 29.55 -35.16
CA LEU A 192 -10.01 29.82 -34.13
C LEU A 192 -11.01 28.67 -34.10
N HIS A 193 -11.28 28.16 -32.91
CA HIS A 193 -12.29 27.15 -32.66
C HIS A 193 -13.27 27.70 -31.61
N LEU A 194 -14.56 27.81 -31.94
CA LEU A 194 -15.57 28.27 -30.99
C LEU A 194 -16.44 27.11 -30.48
N VAL A 195 -16.80 27.16 -29.20
CA VAL A 195 -17.69 26.17 -28.58
C VAL A 195 -18.90 26.88 -27.97
N ASP A 196 -20.09 26.66 -28.53
CA ASP A 196 -21.36 27.07 -27.91
C ASP A 196 -21.84 25.97 -26.98
N THR A 197 -22.08 26.28 -25.71
CA THR A 197 -22.61 25.30 -24.77
C THR A 197 -24.11 25.46 -24.53
N PRO A 198 -24.81 24.39 -24.14
CA PRO A 198 -26.11 24.53 -23.54
C PRO A 198 -26.07 25.44 -22.31
N GLY A 199 -27.23 26.01 -21.95
CA GLY A 199 -27.40 26.68 -20.67
C GLY A 199 -27.08 25.73 -19.52
N LEU A 200 -26.33 26.19 -18.52
CA LEU A 200 -25.93 25.36 -17.38
C LEU A 200 -27.10 24.87 -16.52
N ASN A 201 -28.25 25.56 -16.63
CA ASN A 201 -29.52 25.20 -16.02
C ASN A 201 -30.48 24.49 -17.00
N ALA A 202 -30.00 24.05 -18.17
CA ALA A 202 -30.81 23.32 -19.13
C ALA A 202 -31.16 21.91 -18.60
N PRO A 203 -32.36 21.38 -18.91
CA PRO A 203 -32.76 20.05 -18.46
C PRO A 203 -31.94 18.94 -19.14
N GLY A 204 -31.60 17.89 -18.39
CA GLY A 204 -30.88 16.71 -18.85
C GLY A 204 -29.34 16.83 -18.72
N ARG A 205 -28.61 15.87 -19.30
CA ARG A 205 -27.13 15.78 -19.18
C ARG A 205 -26.34 16.69 -20.13
N GLY A 206 -27.00 17.50 -20.94
CA GLY A 206 -26.31 18.39 -21.89
C GLY A 206 -25.36 19.38 -21.20
N ALA A 207 -25.79 19.93 -20.05
CA ALA A 207 -24.98 20.84 -19.25
C ALA A 207 -23.77 20.15 -18.60
N GLU A 208 -23.95 18.93 -18.07
CA GLU A 208 -22.86 18.13 -17.50
C GLU A 208 -21.78 17.84 -18.55
N HIS A 209 -22.20 17.41 -19.74
CA HIS A 209 -21.25 17.09 -20.82
C HIS A 209 -20.50 18.32 -21.35
N ALA A 210 -21.11 19.50 -21.27
CA ALA A 210 -20.43 20.74 -21.61
C ALA A 210 -19.30 21.09 -20.63
N LEU A 211 -19.43 20.72 -19.35
CA LEU A 211 -18.38 20.89 -18.35
C LEU A 211 -17.19 19.96 -18.62
N ASP A 212 -17.43 18.76 -19.15
CA ASP A 212 -16.37 17.83 -19.56
C ASP A 212 -15.46 18.41 -20.66
N LEU A 213 -15.94 19.40 -21.42
CA LEU A 213 -15.19 20.07 -22.47
C LEU A 213 -14.34 21.23 -21.95
N LEU A 214 -14.62 21.79 -20.76
CA LEU A 214 -13.86 22.90 -20.18
C LEU A 214 -12.35 22.69 -20.16
N PRO A 215 -11.83 21.49 -19.83
CA PRO A 215 -10.40 21.25 -19.92
C PRO A 215 -9.87 21.54 -21.32
N SER A 216 -10.59 21.21 -22.40
CA SER A 216 -10.07 21.38 -23.76
C SER A 216 -9.93 22.83 -24.23
N TRP A 217 -10.51 23.81 -23.52
CA TRP A 217 -10.54 25.20 -23.98
C TRP A 217 -9.31 26.00 -23.51
N ASP A 218 -8.88 26.97 -24.33
CA ASP A 218 -7.81 27.93 -24.02
C ASP A 218 -8.37 29.22 -23.43
N VAL A 219 -9.56 29.60 -23.90
CA VAL A 219 -10.29 30.79 -23.45
C VAL A 219 -11.68 30.38 -23.02
N ILE A 220 -12.06 30.76 -21.79
CA ILE A 220 -13.40 30.54 -21.28
C ILE A 220 -14.10 31.89 -21.17
N VAL A 221 -15.26 32.02 -21.82
CA VAL A 221 -16.08 33.22 -21.81
C VAL A 221 -17.34 32.96 -20.98
N LEU A 222 -17.40 33.50 -19.77
CA LEU A 222 -18.60 33.49 -18.95
C LEU A 222 -19.56 34.59 -19.45
N VAL A 223 -20.69 34.20 -20.01
CA VAL A 223 -21.71 35.09 -20.54
C VAL A 223 -22.81 35.29 -19.49
N LEU A 224 -22.88 36.51 -18.98
CA LEU A 224 -23.89 37.02 -18.06
C LEU A 224 -24.82 37.99 -18.80
N SER A 225 -25.87 38.44 -18.13
CA SER A 225 -26.88 39.35 -18.70
C SER A 225 -26.95 40.62 -17.85
N ALA A 226 -26.94 41.81 -18.45
CA ALA A 226 -26.88 43.10 -17.75
C ALA A 226 -28.14 43.42 -16.92
N ASP A 227 -29.28 42.86 -17.31
CA ASP A 227 -30.57 42.98 -16.65
C ASP A 227 -30.70 42.11 -15.39
N ILE A 228 -30.13 40.90 -15.42
CA ILE A 228 -30.20 39.94 -14.31
C ILE A 228 -28.95 39.99 -13.42
N GLY A 229 -27.78 40.32 -14.00
CA GLY A 229 -26.49 40.22 -13.33
C GLY A 229 -26.04 38.77 -13.12
N LEU A 230 -25.12 38.60 -12.16
CA LEU A 230 -24.55 37.32 -11.73
C LEU A 230 -25.52 36.58 -10.79
N THR A 231 -25.88 35.34 -11.12
CA THR A 231 -26.71 34.50 -10.23
C THR A 231 -25.88 33.68 -9.25
N ALA A 232 -26.54 33.11 -8.24
CA ALA A 232 -25.91 32.19 -7.30
C ALA A 232 -25.35 30.93 -7.99
N SER A 233 -26.07 30.38 -8.97
CA SER A 233 -25.61 29.23 -9.77
C SER A 233 -24.42 29.55 -10.66
N GLU A 234 -24.39 30.75 -11.26
CA GLU A 234 -23.24 31.21 -12.05
C GLU A 234 -22.02 31.50 -11.17
N LEU A 235 -22.22 32.03 -9.96
CA LEU A 235 -21.15 32.22 -8.97
C LEU A 235 -20.61 30.88 -8.48
N ALA A 236 -21.46 29.89 -8.21
CA ALA A 236 -21.04 28.54 -7.83
C ALA A 236 -20.23 27.89 -8.96
N LEU A 237 -20.70 27.96 -10.22
CA LEU A 237 -19.93 27.51 -11.37
C LEU A 237 -18.56 28.20 -11.46
N TRP A 238 -18.52 29.51 -11.24
CA TRP A 238 -17.28 30.27 -11.23
C TRP A 238 -16.29 29.74 -10.18
N GLN A 239 -16.75 29.55 -8.95
CA GLN A 239 -15.91 29.11 -7.82
C GLN A 239 -15.48 27.64 -7.95
N ASP A 240 -16.40 26.76 -8.36
CA ASP A 240 -16.17 25.32 -8.35
C ASP A 240 -15.42 24.84 -9.61
N HIS A 241 -15.69 25.47 -10.76
CA HIS A 241 -15.23 24.96 -12.07
C HIS A 241 -14.33 25.94 -12.81
N LEU A 242 -14.63 27.24 -12.84
CA LEU A 242 -13.92 28.18 -13.74
C LEU A 242 -12.65 28.79 -13.15
N ILE A 243 -12.66 29.22 -11.88
CA ILE A 243 -11.53 29.92 -11.28
C ILE A 243 -10.29 29.01 -11.16
N GLY A 244 -10.50 27.70 -10.96
CA GLY A 244 -9.43 26.71 -10.99
C GLY A 244 -8.68 26.67 -12.33
N HIS A 245 -9.36 27.01 -13.44
CA HIS A 245 -8.75 27.12 -14.75
C HIS A 245 -7.91 28.40 -14.93
N ALA A 246 -8.14 29.47 -14.16
CA ALA A 246 -7.25 30.65 -14.18
C ALA A 246 -5.81 30.26 -13.81
N ASN A 247 -5.67 29.36 -12.83
CA ASN A 247 -4.37 28.86 -12.33
C ASN A 247 -3.68 27.85 -13.27
N THR A 248 -4.23 27.65 -14.47
CA THR A 248 -3.73 26.67 -15.46
C THR A 248 -3.28 27.31 -16.77
N GLY A 249 -3.00 28.62 -16.75
CA GLY A 249 -2.56 29.39 -17.93
C GLY A 249 -3.66 29.69 -18.95
N ARG A 250 -4.93 29.44 -18.62
CA ARG A 250 -6.08 29.72 -19.50
C ARG A 250 -6.58 31.15 -19.31
N ALA A 251 -7.11 31.73 -20.39
CA ALA A 251 -7.68 33.07 -20.33
C ALA A 251 -9.16 33.01 -19.92
N LEU A 252 -9.50 33.60 -18.77
CA LEU A 252 -10.89 33.82 -18.37
C LEU A 252 -11.38 35.19 -18.82
N ARG A 253 -12.57 35.26 -19.40
CA ARG A 253 -13.24 36.50 -19.83
C ARG A 253 -14.68 36.47 -19.37
N VAL A 254 -15.22 37.62 -19.02
CA VAL A 254 -16.62 37.75 -18.61
C VAL A 254 -17.31 38.74 -19.53
N VAL A 255 -18.49 38.37 -20.02
CA VAL A 255 -19.27 39.20 -20.92
C VAL A 255 -20.61 39.49 -20.27
N LEU A 256 -20.85 40.75 -19.93
CA LEU A 256 -22.15 41.25 -19.50
C LEU A 256 -22.95 41.64 -20.74
N ASN A 257 -23.69 40.67 -21.28
CA ASN A 257 -24.47 40.81 -22.51
C ASN A 257 -25.82 41.53 -22.26
N LYS A 258 -26.55 41.87 -23.32
CA LYS A 258 -27.82 42.62 -23.28
C LYS A 258 -27.71 44.01 -22.65
N ALA A 259 -26.56 44.66 -22.81
CA ALA A 259 -26.35 46.03 -22.35
C ALA A 259 -27.38 47.03 -22.92
N ASP A 260 -28.01 46.69 -24.05
CA ASP A 260 -29.06 47.50 -24.67
C ASP A 260 -30.37 47.59 -23.86
N VAL A 261 -30.61 46.67 -22.91
CA VAL A 261 -31.76 46.77 -22.00
C VAL A 261 -31.65 48.01 -21.09
N LEU A 262 -30.43 48.45 -20.81
CA LEU A 262 -30.17 49.64 -20.00
C LEU A 262 -30.16 50.93 -20.82
N TRP A 263 -30.32 50.86 -22.15
CA TRP A 263 -30.32 52.04 -23.00
C TRP A 263 -31.67 52.75 -22.91
N ASP A 264 -31.76 53.77 -22.07
CA ASP A 264 -32.91 54.67 -22.05
C ASP A 264 -32.79 55.71 -23.19
N PRO A 265 -33.70 55.74 -24.18
CA PRO A 265 -33.69 56.75 -25.24
C PRO A 265 -34.02 58.17 -24.73
N LEU A 266 -34.67 58.28 -23.57
CA LEU A 266 -35.06 59.54 -22.93
C LEU A 266 -34.11 59.94 -21.80
N GLY A 267 -33.20 59.05 -21.40
CA GLY A 267 -32.26 59.24 -20.30
C GLY A 267 -30.92 59.83 -20.73
N ASP A 268 -30.08 60.16 -19.75
CA ASP A 268 -28.71 60.62 -19.97
C ASP A 268 -27.78 59.44 -20.31
N ALA A 269 -27.16 59.48 -21.49
CA ALA A 269 -26.20 58.48 -21.92
C ALA A 269 -24.99 58.37 -20.97
N ALA A 270 -24.59 59.47 -20.31
CA ALA A 270 -23.50 59.46 -19.34
C ALA A 270 -23.88 58.67 -18.07
N ALA A 271 -25.13 58.79 -17.61
CA ALA A 271 -25.63 58.03 -16.47
C ALA A 271 -25.65 56.51 -16.75
N VAL A 272 -26.07 56.10 -17.95
CA VAL A 272 -26.05 54.69 -18.38
C VAL A 272 -24.61 54.14 -18.41
N GLN A 273 -23.64 54.92 -18.92
CA GLN A 273 -22.23 54.52 -18.92
C GLN A 273 -21.66 54.39 -17.50
N GLN A 274 -22.02 55.31 -16.59
CA GLN A 274 -21.61 55.22 -15.19
C GLN A 274 -22.20 53.98 -14.50
N GLN A 275 -23.47 53.68 -14.73
CA GLN A 275 -24.11 52.47 -14.19
C GLN A 275 -23.44 51.19 -14.70
N MET A 276 -23.16 51.11 -16.00
CA MET A 276 -22.44 49.96 -16.58
C MET A 276 -21.02 49.82 -16.01
N HIS A 277 -20.33 50.95 -15.79
CA HIS A 277 -19.01 50.95 -15.19
C HIS A 277 -19.04 50.46 -13.74
N GLN A 278 -20.02 50.88 -12.94
CA GLN A 278 -20.23 50.41 -11.57
C GLN A 278 -20.53 48.91 -11.53
N GLN A 279 -21.47 48.42 -12.36
CA GLN A 279 -21.76 46.99 -12.47
C GLN A 279 -20.51 46.17 -12.82
N ARG A 280 -19.65 46.70 -13.70
CA ARG A 280 -18.39 46.05 -14.06
C ARG A 280 -17.43 45.95 -12.87
N LEU A 281 -17.28 47.02 -12.07
CA LEU A 281 -16.43 47.04 -10.89
C LEU A 281 -16.94 46.10 -9.78
N GLU A 282 -18.25 46.10 -9.53
CA GLU A 282 -18.87 45.20 -8.57
C GLU A 282 -18.69 43.73 -8.99
N LEU A 283 -18.91 43.43 -10.26
CA LEU A 283 -18.71 42.07 -10.79
C LEU A 283 -17.24 41.64 -10.72
N ALA A 284 -16.30 42.53 -11.02
CA ALA A 284 -14.86 42.29 -10.88
C ALA A 284 -14.50 41.91 -9.44
N SER A 285 -15.05 42.64 -8.46
CA SER A 285 -14.87 42.36 -7.04
C SER A 285 -15.43 40.99 -6.65
N HIS A 286 -16.66 40.65 -7.06
CA HIS A 286 -17.29 39.37 -6.73
C HIS A 286 -16.58 38.16 -7.35
N LEU A 287 -16.04 38.31 -8.57
CA LEU A 287 -15.36 37.23 -9.28
C LEU A 287 -13.85 37.16 -8.97
N GLY A 288 -13.29 38.19 -8.35
CA GLY A 288 -11.86 38.28 -8.04
C GLY A 288 -10.97 38.43 -9.28
N ILE A 289 -11.43 39.16 -10.30
CA ILE A 289 -10.69 39.40 -11.55
C ILE A 289 -10.58 40.88 -11.85
N GLU A 290 -9.58 41.24 -12.65
CA GLU A 290 -9.40 42.62 -13.11
C GLU A 290 -10.59 43.10 -13.97
N PRO A 291 -11.09 44.33 -13.78
CA PRO A 291 -12.21 44.87 -14.55
C PRO A 291 -12.00 44.83 -16.06
N GLU A 292 -10.77 44.88 -16.55
CA GLU A 292 -10.38 44.79 -17.97
C GLU A 292 -10.74 43.45 -18.62
N HIS A 293 -10.97 42.41 -17.81
CA HIS A 293 -11.43 41.10 -18.30
C HIS A 293 -12.96 40.99 -18.40
N ILE A 294 -13.69 42.06 -18.06
CA ILE A 294 -15.15 42.13 -18.10
C ILE A 294 -15.59 43.09 -19.21
N PHE A 295 -16.39 42.59 -20.15
CA PHE A 295 -16.86 43.32 -21.32
C PHE A 295 -18.37 43.52 -21.25
N THR A 296 -18.82 44.76 -21.38
CA THR A 296 -20.24 45.09 -21.52
C THR A 296 -20.60 45.12 -23.00
N VAL A 297 -21.54 44.29 -23.43
CA VAL A 297 -21.91 44.17 -24.85
C VAL A 297 -23.41 44.05 -25.06
N SER A 298 -23.85 44.45 -26.24
CA SER A 298 -25.14 44.04 -26.80
C SER A 298 -24.88 43.20 -28.05
N ALA A 299 -24.94 41.88 -27.90
CA ALA A 299 -24.77 40.96 -29.04
C ALA A 299 -25.82 41.21 -30.14
N GLN A 300 -27.08 41.47 -29.75
CA GLN A 300 -28.17 41.73 -30.67
C GLN A 300 -27.93 42.99 -31.50
N LYS A 301 -27.57 44.11 -30.86
CA LYS A 301 -27.31 45.38 -31.56
C LYS A 301 -26.02 45.32 -32.35
N GLY A 302 -25.00 44.59 -31.86
CA GLY A 302 -23.76 44.34 -32.59
C GLY A 302 -23.99 43.53 -33.87
N PHE A 303 -24.79 42.46 -33.81
CA PHE A 303 -25.19 41.69 -34.99
C PHE A 303 -25.96 42.56 -35.99
N LEU A 304 -26.99 43.28 -35.52
CA LEU A 304 -27.78 44.17 -36.36
C LEU A 304 -26.91 45.21 -37.05
N ALA A 305 -26.02 45.86 -36.30
CA ALA A 305 -25.13 46.88 -36.82
C ALA A 305 -24.16 46.36 -37.89
N LYS A 306 -23.63 45.14 -37.73
CA LYS A 306 -22.81 44.49 -38.76
C LYS A 306 -23.61 44.14 -40.00
N ALA A 307 -24.85 43.66 -39.82
CA ALA A 307 -25.73 43.28 -40.93
C ALA A 307 -26.22 44.48 -41.74
N THR A 308 -26.43 45.63 -41.09
CA THR A 308 -26.91 46.88 -41.73
C THR A 308 -25.79 47.85 -42.10
N GLY A 309 -24.56 47.64 -41.62
CA GLY A 309 -23.44 48.57 -41.82
C GLY A 309 -23.48 49.82 -40.94
N ASP A 310 -24.18 49.79 -39.80
CA ASP A 310 -24.32 50.93 -38.87
C ASP A 310 -23.12 51.04 -37.92
N ALA A 311 -22.12 51.83 -38.31
CA ALA A 311 -20.90 52.01 -37.52
C ALA A 311 -21.13 52.65 -36.12
N PRO A 312 -21.97 53.69 -35.95
CA PRO A 312 -22.33 54.21 -34.62
C PRO A 312 -22.96 53.18 -33.70
N LEU A 313 -23.92 52.39 -34.20
CA LEU A 313 -24.56 51.34 -33.39
C LEU A 313 -23.57 50.23 -33.04
N LEU A 314 -22.67 49.88 -33.97
CA LEU A 314 -21.61 48.89 -33.73
C LEU A 314 -20.67 49.35 -32.61
N ALA A 315 -20.23 50.61 -32.62
CA ALA A 315 -19.40 51.16 -31.57
C ALA A 315 -20.13 51.16 -30.21
N ARG A 316 -21.40 51.59 -30.19
CA ARG A 316 -22.23 51.59 -28.97
C ARG A 316 -22.50 50.19 -28.42
N SER A 317 -22.54 49.17 -29.27
CA SER A 317 -22.80 47.78 -28.86
C SER A 317 -21.68 47.17 -28.01
N GLY A 318 -20.48 47.75 -27.98
CA GLY A 318 -19.32 47.20 -27.26
C GLY A 318 -18.68 45.97 -27.90
N LEU A 319 -19.29 45.40 -28.95
CA LEU A 319 -18.82 44.20 -29.64
C LEU A 319 -17.38 44.33 -30.19
N PRO A 320 -16.96 45.45 -30.82
CA PRO A 320 -15.59 45.58 -31.34
C PRO A 320 -14.50 45.45 -30.27
N SER A 321 -14.77 45.91 -29.04
CA SER A 321 -13.82 45.79 -27.91
C SER A 321 -13.63 44.32 -27.53
N LEU A 322 -14.73 43.57 -27.43
CA LEU A 322 -14.70 42.13 -27.16
C LEU A 322 -13.97 41.37 -28.28
N GLU A 323 -14.24 41.69 -29.54
CA GLU A 323 -13.59 41.04 -30.70
C GLU A 323 -12.09 41.30 -30.73
N SER A 324 -11.67 42.53 -30.42
CA SER A 324 -10.24 42.85 -30.32
C SER A 324 -9.56 42.12 -29.16
N ALA A 325 -10.24 42.01 -28.02
CA ALA A 325 -9.72 41.28 -26.87
C ALA A 325 -9.63 39.77 -27.14
N LEU A 326 -10.69 39.16 -27.70
CA LEU A 326 -10.75 37.72 -27.94
C LEU A 326 -9.92 37.27 -29.13
N PHE A 327 -9.88 38.05 -30.22
CA PHE A 327 -9.25 37.60 -31.46
C PHE A 327 -7.91 38.27 -31.68
N HIS A 328 -7.80 39.61 -31.67
CA HIS A 328 -6.50 40.23 -31.92
C HIS A 328 -5.49 40.00 -30.80
N THR A 329 -5.92 40.11 -29.54
CA THR A 329 -5.01 40.00 -28.39
C THR A 329 -4.72 38.55 -28.03
N LEU A 330 -5.74 37.67 -27.97
CA LEU A 330 -5.52 36.28 -27.56
C LEU A 330 -4.99 35.40 -28.69
N LEU A 331 -5.33 35.63 -29.98
CA LEU A 331 -4.66 34.89 -31.07
C LEU A 331 -3.17 35.25 -31.13
N ALA A 332 -2.81 36.54 -30.97
CA ALA A 332 -1.41 36.94 -30.89
C ALA A 332 -0.69 36.33 -29.67
N LYS A 333 -1.40 36.11 -28.56
CA LYS A 333 -0.89 35.48 -27.34
C LYS A 333 -1.06 33.96 -27.30
N ARG A 334 -1.62 33.32 -28.34
CA ARG A 334 -1.96 31.89 -28.36
C ARG A 334 -0.79 31.03 -27.91
N GLN A 335 0.39 31.30 -28.47
CA GLN A 335 1.62 30.59 -28.14
C GLN A 335 2.01 30.73 -26.66
N SER A 336 1.91 31.93 -26.09
CA SER A 336 2.25 32.18 -24.69
C SER A 336 1.27 31.53 -23.71
N LEU A 337 -0.03 31.57 -24.02
CA LEU A 337 -1.06 30.90 -23.21
C LEU A 337 -0.85 29.40 -23.20
N TRP A 338 -0.52 28.85 -24.35
CA TRP A 338 -0.29 27.43 -24.50
C TRP A 338 0.97 26.97 -23.76
N ARG A 339 2.08 27.72 -23.85
CA ARG A 339 3.29 27.46 -23.05
C ARG A 339 3.00 27.46 -21.55
N GLN A 340 2.28 28.46 -21.06
CA GLN A 340 1.90 28.54 -19.65
C GLN A 340 1.03 27.35 -19.25
N SER A 341 0.07 26.97 -20.10
CA SER A 341 -0.79 25.81 -19.83
C SER A 341 0.00 24.51 -19.76
N LEU A 342 0.98 24.33 -20.67
CA LEU A 342 1.90 23.19 -20.64
C LEU A 342 2.77 23.19 -19.37
N GLU A 343 3.36 24.33 -19.00
CA GLU A 343 4.17 24.46 -17.79
C GLU A 343 3.39 24.06 -16.54
N HIS A 344 2.15 24.55 -16.40
CA HIS A 344 1.27 24.17 -15.30
C HIS A 344 0.93 22.67 -15.33
N ALA A 345 0.64 22.12 -16.51
CA ALA A 345 0.31 20.70 -16.65
C ALA A 345 1.51 19.80 -16.34
N PHE A 346 2.72 20.21 -16.75
CA PHE A 346 3.96 19.52 -16.43
C PHE A 346 4.28 19.61 -14.95
N ALA A 347 4.21 20.80 -14.34
CA ALA A 347 4.46 20.97 -12.91
C ALA A 347 3.51 20.14 -12.05
N ARG A 348 2.22 20.10 -12.42
CA ARG A 348 1.22 19.27 -11.72
C ARG A 348 1.52 17.77 -11.86
N THR A 349 1.85 17.33 -13.07
CA THR A 349 2.18 15.92 -13.32
C THR A 349 3.46 15.51 -12.60
N LYS A 350 4.48 16.37 -12.62
CA LYS A 350 5.72 16.17 -11.88
C LYS A 350 5.45 16.05 -10.39
N GLY A 351 4.72 16.99 -9.80
CA GLY A 351 4.41 16.97 -8.37
C GLY A 351 3.58 15.76 -7.93
N GLU A 352 2.69 15.25 -8.78
CA GLU A 352 1.97 14.00 -8.50
C GLU A 352 2.89 12.77 -8.55
N LEU A 353 3.80 12.69 -9.52
CA LEU A 353 4.79 11.62 -9.62
C LEU A 353 5.84 11.66 -8.50
N GLU A 354 6.33 12.84 -8.13
CA GLU A 354 7.25 13.04 -7.02
C GLU A 354 6.64 12.58 -5.69
N LYS A 355 5.34 12.88 -5.47
CA LYS A 355 4.61 12.41 -4.28
C LYS A 355 4.51 10.89 -4.24
N GLU A 356 4.19 10.25 -5.35
CA GLU A 356 4.10 8.79 -5.45
C GLU A 356 5.46 8.13 -5.16
N LEU A 357 6.54 8.63 -5.76
CA LEU A 357 7.89 8.13 -5.51
C LEU A 357 8.35 8.38 -4.07
N ALA A 358 8.05 9.57 -3.51
CA ALA A 358 8.38 9.90 -2.12
C ALA A 358 7.66 8.96 -1.14
N GLN A 359 6.39 8.64 -1.40
CA GLN A 359 5.62 7.70 -0.59
C GLN A 359 6.25 6.29 -0.61
N ARG A 360 6.64 5.79 -1.79
CA ARG A 360 7.36 4.51 -1.92
C ARG A 360 8.70 4.54 -1.15
N GLY A 361 9.42 5.65 -1.21
CA GLY A 361 10.67 5.83 -0.44
C GLY A 361 10.44 5.77 1.07
N LEU A 362 9.40 6.41 1.59
CA LEU A 362 9.02 6.33 3.01
C LEU A 362 8.65 4.90 3.43
N ASP A 363 7.98 4.15 2.57
CA ASP A 363 7.59 2.76 2.85
C ASP A 363 8.81 1.83 2.88
N ILE A 364 9.77 1.99 1.96
CA ILE A 364 11.04 1.24 1.96
C ILE A 364 11.85 1.60 3.21
N ALA A 365 11.98 2.89 3.55
CA ALA A 365 12.71 3.33 4.74
C ALA A 365 12.12 2.72 6.03
N ARG A 366 10.79 2.67 6.15
CA ARG A 366 10.12 1.97 7.28
C ARG A 366 10.41 0.47 7.30
N GLN A 367 10.45 -0.19 6.14
CA GLN A 367 10.81 -1.62 6.07
C GLN A 367 12.26 -1.88 6.48
N ILE A 368 13.19 -1.01 6.06
CA ILE A 368 14.60 -1.07 6.46
C ILE A 368 14.72 -0.96 7.99
N GLU A 369 14.08 0.03 8.60
CA GLU A 369 14.10 0.23 10.06
C GLU A 369 13.58 -1.02 10.80
N GLN A 370 12.44 -1.58 10.36
CA GLN A 370 11.88 -2.80 10.95
C GLN A 370 12.81 -4.02 10.83
N VAL A 371 13.53 -4.16 9.71
CA VAL A 371 14.48 -5.27 9.50
C VAL A 371 15.72 -5.07 10.36
N LEU A 372 16.23 -3.83 10.49
CA LEU A 372 17.35 -3.51 11.36
C LEU A 372 17.04 -3.81 12.83
N ASP A 373 15.86 -3.44 13.32
CA ASP A 373 15.42 -3.76 14.69
C ASP A 373 15.35 -5.26 14.94
N ARG A 374 14.81 -6.02 13.98
CA ARG A 374 14.74 -7.48 14.06
C ARG A 374 16.12 -8.13 14.03
N ALA A 375 17.02 -7.63 13.18
CA ALA A 375 18.40 -8.10 13.11
C ALA A 375 19.14 -7.86 14.43
N ALA A 376 19.04 -6.64 14.99
CA ALA A 376 19.64 -6.29 16.27
C ALA A 376 19.08 -7.16 17.42
N SER A 377 17.78 -7.44 17.42
CA SER A 377 17.15 -8.33 18.39
C SER A 377 17.67 -9.77 18.28
N ALA A 378 17.81 -10.30 17.07
CA ALA A 378 18.35 -11.65 16.82
C ALA A 378 19.83 -11.76 17.24
N GLU A 379 20.65 -10.75 16.93
CA GLU A 379 22.05 -10.68 17.36
C GLU A 379 22.17 -10.62 18.89
N ALA A 380 21.37 -9.78 19.55
CA ALA A 380 21.33 -9.70 21.01
C ALA A 380 20.87 -11.02 21.65
N ALA A 381 19.88 -11.70 21.07
CA ALA A 381 19.43 -13.01 21.53
C ALA A 381 20.51 -14.09 21.38
N THR A 382 21.29 -14.03 20.30
CA THR A 382 22.45 -14.91 20.07
C THR A 382 23.52 -14.71 21.15
N SER A 383 23.88 -13.45 21.44
CA SER A 383 24.85 -13.13 22.48
C SER A 383 24.37 -13.52 23.89
N LYS A 384 23.08 -13.38 24.18
CA LYS A 384 22.51 -13.76 25.48
C LYS A 384 22.48 -15.27 25.68
N ALA A 385 22.04 -16.03 24.67
CA ALA A 385 22.02 -17.49 24.72
C ALA A 385 23.44 -18.09 24.84
N ALA A 386 24.44 -17.45 24.22
CA ALA A 386 25.84 -17.86 24.37
C ALA A 386 26.43 -17.55 25.77
N HIS A 387 25.79 -16.71 26.57
CA HIS A 387 26.32 -16.21 27.84
C HIS A 387 25.41 -16.53 29.04
N ASP A 388 24.53 -17.53 28.90
CA ASP A 388 23.51 -17.83 29.88
C ASP A 388 24.12 -18.50 31.13
N LYS A 389 24.58 -17.66 32.06
CA LYS A 389 25.23 -18.04 33.32
C LYS A 389 24.39 -19.02 34.15
N GLU A 390 23.07 -19.00 33.99
CA GLU A 390 22.17 -19.89 34.71
C GLU A 390 22.30 -21.34 34.23
N GLN A 391 22.48 -21.55 32.94
CA GLN A 391 22.74 -22.87 32.36
C GLN A 391 24.13 -23.39 32.75
N ASP A 392 25.14 -22.52 32.74
CA ASP A 392 26.49 -22.86 33.21
C ASP A 392 26.51 -23.24 34.69
N ARG A 393 25.78 -22.49 35.53
CA ARG A 393 25.62 -22.81 36.97
C ARG A 393 24.93 -24.14 37.18
N HIS A 394 23.88 -24.42 36.41
CA HIS A 394 23.15 -25.67 36.52
C HIS A 394 24.02 -26.86 36.06
N ASN A 395 24.72 -26.74 34.93
CA ASN A 395 25.66 -27.75 34.46
C ASN A 395 26.81 -27.96 35.48
N ALA A 396 27.31 -26.90 36.10
CA ALA A 396 28.29 -26.99 37.18
C ALA A 396 27.74 -27.72 38.41
N LYS A 397 26.47 -27.47 38.79
CA LYS A 397 25.78 -28.19 39.88
C LYS A 397 25.62 -29.67 39.55
N THR A 398 25.22 -30.03 38.33
CA THR A 398 25.10 -31.43 37.88
C THR A 398 26.45 -32.15 37.90
N ARG A 399 27.53 -31.50 37.43
CA ARG A 399 28.91 -32.04 37.51
C ARG A 399 29.39 -32.20 38.96
N ALA A 400 29.03 -31.27 39.85
CA ALA A 400 29.32 -31.40 41.27
C ALA A 400 28.61 -32.62 41.89
N VAL A 401 27.33 -32.86 41.55
CA VAL A 401 26.60 -34.06 41.99
C VAL A 401 27.22 -35.33 41.44
N GLN A 402 27.64 -35.37 40.16
CA GLN A 402 28.38 -36.53 39.61
C GLN A 402 29.64 -36.85 40.42
N SER A 403 30.41 -35.84 40.84
CA SER A 403 31.61 -36.02 41.67
C SER A 403 31.27 -36.54 43.08
N ILE A 404 30.19 -36.03 43.69
CA ILE A 404 29.75 -36.50 45.02
C ILE A 404 29.24 -37.95 44.92
N LEU A 405 28.48 -38.28 43.89
CA LEU A 405 27.99 -39.63 43.60
C LEU A 405 29.15 -40.64 43.48
N GLN A 406 30.20 -40.29 42.74
CA GLN A 406 31.41 -41.12 42.64
C GLN A 406 32.09 -41.34 44.01
N LYS A 407 32.15 -40.30 44.86
CA LYS A 407 32.70 -40.40 46.21
C LYS A 407 31.85 -41.30 47.12
N GLN A 408 30.52 -41.18 47.08
CA GLN A 408 29.63 -42.02 47.88
C GLN A 408 29.66 -43.49 47.40
N MET A 409 29.74 -43.74 46.09
CA MET A 409 29.93 -45.08 45.56
C MET A 409 31.25 -45.72 46.05
N HIS A 410 32.32 -44.92 46.13
CA HIS A 410 33.58 -45.40 46.71
C HIS A 410 33.42 -45.81 48.19
N LYS A 411 32.61 -45.10 48.97
CA LYS A 411 32.30 -45.48 50.37
C LYS A 411 31.49 -46.77 50.44
N ILE A 412 30.47 -46.94 49.60
CA ILE A 412 29.66 -48.16 49.52
C ILE A 412 30.55 -49.37 49.21
N ARG A 413 31.40 -49.28 48.17
CA ARG A 413 32.37 -50.34 47.84
C ARG A 413 33.36 -50.61 48.97
N ALA A 414 33.83 -49.56 49.66
CA ALA A 414 34.73 -49.73 50.81
C ALA A 414 34.06 -50.46 51.98
N ALA A 415 32.77 -50.18 52.25
CA ALA A 415 31.98 -50.88 53.26
C ALA A 415 31.69 -52.35 52.89
N LEU A 416 31.59 -52.67 51.59
CA LEU A 416 31.45 -54.04 51.08
C LEU A 416 32.78 -54.84 51.07
N LYS A 417 33.93 -54.24 51.41
CA LYS A 417 35.22 -54.99 51.41
C LYS A 417 35.33 -55.99 52.56
N HIS A 418 36.13 -57.04 52.31
CA HIS A 418 36.19 -58.32 53.02
C HIS A 418 36.45 -58.31 54.54
N THR A 419 36.94 -57.24 55.15
CA THR A 419 37.67 -57.43 56.42
C THR A 419 36.82 -57.47 57.69
N ALA A 420 35.62 -56.88 57.71
CA ALA A 420 34.86 -56.66 58.95
C ALA A 420 33.90 -57.83 59.28
N TRP A 421 33.15 -58.32 58.31
CA TRP A 421 32.20 -59.43 58.53
C TRP A 421 32.92 -60.77 58.68
N GLU A 422 34.07 -60.96 58.02
CA GLU A 422 34.93 -62.14 58.23
C GLU A 422 35.50 -62.19 59.65
N ARG A 423 35.70 -61.02 60.29
CA ARG A 423 36.02 -60.94 61.72
C ARG A 423 34.81 -61.32 62.57
N SER A 424 33.62 -60.84 62.23
CA SER A 424 32.37 -61.24 62.89
C SER A 424 32.08 -62.74 62.72
N LEU A 425 32.38 -63.33 61.57
CA LEU A 425 32.20 -64.76 61.28
C LEU A 425 33.19 -65.61 62.08
N ARG A 426 34.47 -65.22 62.12
CA ARG A 426 35.46 -65.87 63.01
C ARG A 426 35.08 -65.75 64.49
N GLY A 427 34.52 -64.60 64.87
CA GLY A 427 33.93 -64.40 66.20
C GLY A 427 32.81 -65.40 66.46
N LEU A 428 31.86 -65.53 65.53
CA LEU A 428 30.77 -66.51 65.60
C LEU A 428 31.31 -67.94 65.71
N GLU A 429 32.23 -68.36 64.85
CA GLU A 429 32.85 -69.68 64.89
C GLU A 429 33.51 -69.97 66.25
N SER A 430 34.22 -69.00 66.83
CA SER A 430 34.85 -69.15 68.15
C SER A 430 33.82 -69.26 69.28
N THR A 431 32.74 -68.48 69.23
CA THR A 431 31.66 -68.53 70.22
C THR A 431 30.89 -69.85 70.11
N LEU A 432 30.61 -70.33 68.89
CA LEU A 432 29.93 -71.62 68.65
C LEU A 432 30.74 -72.80 69.20
N LEU A 433 32.07 -72.81 69.02
CA LEU A 433 32.96 -73.84 69.58
C LEU A 433 32.97 -73.88 71.12
N SER A 434 32.76 -72.73 71.77
CA SER A 434 32.78 -72.59 73.24
C SER A 434 31.40 -72.70 73.90
N SER A 435 30.33 -72.81 73.10
CA SER A 435 28.94 -72.74 73.58
C SER A 435 28.45 -74.05 74.24
N ALA A 436 27.66 -73.94 75.32
CA ALA A 436 27.23 -75.09 76.14
C ALA A 436 25.71 -75.38 76.06
N GLY A 437 24.95 -74.66 75.22
CA GLY A 437 23.50 -74.86 75.07
C GLY A 437 22.86 -74.13 73.89
N SER A 438 21.61 -74.46 73.57
CA SER A 438 20.84 -73.87 72.45
C SER A 438 20.69 -72.35 72.57
N GLU A 439 20.47 -71.84 73.78
CA GLU A 439 20.32 -70.40 74.06
C GLU A 439 21.61 -69.61 73.75
N SER A 440 22.78 -70.18 74.04
CA SER A 440 24.08 -69.55 73.70
C SER A 440 24.38 -69.54 72.20
N VAL A 441 23.92 -70.54 71.45
CA VAL A 441 24.05 -70.58 69.98
C VAL A 441 23.15 -69.54 69.33
N GLN A 442 21.89 -69.46 69.76
CA GLN A 442 20.95 -68.44 69.26
C GLN A 442 21.45 -67.03 69.54
N LYS A 443 22.00 -66.79 70.73
CA LYS A 443 22.62 -65.50 71.09
C LYS A 443 23.82 -65.17 70.19
N ALA A 444 24.69 -66.13 69.90
CA ALA A 444 25.85 -65.91 69.03
C ALA A 444 25.45 -65.55 67.59
N TYR A 445 24.44 -66.23 67.03
CA TYR A 445 23.88 -65.88 65.72
C TYR A 445 23.20 -64.52 65.70
N ALA A 446 22.48 -64.15 66.77
CA ALA A 446 21.87 -62.83 66.90
C ALA A 446 22.92 -61.70 66.98
N GLU A 447 24.01 -61.92 67.73
CA GLU A 447 25.15 -60.98 67.81
C GLU A 447 25.87 -60.86 66.47
N PHE A 448 26.03 -61.96 65.73
CA PHE A 448 26.59 -61.95 64.37
C PHE A 448 25.69 -61.19 63.39
N GLN A 449 24.38 -61.49 63.39
CA GLN A 449 23.38 -60.82 62.56
C GLN A 449 23.38 -59.31 62.81
N GLN A 450 23.41 -58.90 64.08
CA GLN A 450 23.51 -57.50 64.47
C GLN A 450 24.82 -56.88 63.99
N ALA A 451 25.96 -57.57 64.17
CA ALA A 451 27.26 -57.07 63.72
C ALA A 451 27.32 -56.88 62.19
N VAL A 452 26.73 -57.77 61.41
CA VAL A 452 26.63 -57.64 59.94
C VAL A 452 25.69 -56.49 59.56
N ARG A 453 24.54 -56.34 60.23
CA ARG A 453 23.61 -55.21 59.99
C ARG A 453 24.24 -53.85 60.29
N THR A 454 24.95 -53.71 61.41
CA THR A 454 25.68 -52.49 61.75
C THR A 454 26.76 -52.15 60.71
N GLN A 455 27.34 -53.15 60.04
CA GLN A 455 28.29 -52.92 58.94
C GLN A 455 27.60 -52.45 57.64
N TRP A 456 26.31 -52.77 57.45
CA TRP A 456 25.54 -52.34 56.28
C TRP A 456 24.82 -50.99 56.46
N GLU A 457 24.68 -50.50 57.70
CA GLU A 457 24.07 -49.21 58.00
C GLU A 457 24.72 -48.02 57.26
N PRO A 458 26.06 -47.92 57.12
CA PRO A 458 26.69 -46.86 56.31
C PRO A 458 26.34 -46.94 54.82
N ILE A 459 26.04 -48.13 54.29
CA ILE A 459 25.64 -48.33 52.89
C ILE A 459 24.22 -47.77 52.68
N ALA A 460 23.30 -48.08 53.60
CA ALA A 460 21.93 -47.56 53.58
C ALA A 460 21.91 -46.03 53.66
N SER A 461 22.69 -45.46 54.58
CA SER A 461 22.83 -43.99 54.71
C SER A 461 23.43 -43.37 53.45
N SER A 462 24.46 -43.96 52.86
CA SER A 462 25.07 -43.43 51.63
C SER A 462 24.12 -43.50 50.42
N ALA A 463 23.27 -44.53 50.34
CA ALA A 463 22.26 -44.65 49.29
C ALA A 463 21.15 -43.59 49.42
N GLN A 464 20.70 -43.33 50.66
CA GLN A 464 19.73 -42.27 50.95
C GLN A 464 20.31 -40.87 50.67
N ASP A 465 21.56 -40.61 51.06
CA ASP A 465 22.27 -39.36 50.75
C ASP A 465 22.28 -39.09 49.23
N ILE A 466 22.53 -40.13 48.41
CA ILE A 466 22.53 -40.02 46.95
C ILE A 466 21.13 -39.68 46.43
N GLU A 467 20.08 -40.32 46.96
CA GLU A 467 18.69 -40.08 46.55
C GLU A 467 18.24 -38.64 46.85
N GLU A 468 18.55 -38.13 48.04
CA GLU A 468 18.25 -36.74 48.43
C GLU A 468 19.00 -35.73 47.56
N MET A 469 20.27 -36.00 47.21
CA MET A 469 21.04 -35.15 46.31
C MET A 469 20.49 -35.15 44.89
N LEU A 470 20.07 -36.32 44.38
CA LEU A 470 19.49 -36.45 43.04
C LEU A 470 18.16 -35.71 42.92
N ALA A 471 17.32 -35.74 43.96
CA ALA A 471 16.08 -34.96 44.00
C ALA A 471 16.30 -33.44 43.86
N SER A 472 17.51 -32.94 44.14
CA SER A 472 17.86 -31.52 44.03
C SER A 472 18.35 -31.08 42.63
N VAL A 473 18.68 -32.03 41.76
CA VAL A 473 19.22 -31.79 40.40
C VAL A 473 18.30 -32.35 39.33
N LEU A 474 17.69 -33.50 39.58
CA LEU A 474 16.66 -34.10 38.75
C LEU A 474 15.31 -33.60 39.25
N PRO A 475 14.64 -32.69 38.54
CA PRO A 475 13.33 -32.22 38.98
C PRO A 475 12.31 -33.36 38.85
N LEU A 476 11.57 -33.60 39.94
CA LEU A 476 10.25 -34.21 39.84
C LEU A 476 9.39 -33.30 38.93
N SER A 477 9.17 -33.73 37.68
CA SER A 477 8.28 -33.12 36.67
C SER A 477 8.86 -31.93 35.88
N ALA A 478 9.48 -32.22 34.72
CA ALA A 478 9.49 -31.30 33.57
C ALA A 478 8.55 -31.87 32.50
N PRO A 479 7.58 -31.11 31.95
CA PRO A 479 6.57 -31.65 31.03
C PRO A 479 7.09 -32.14 29.67
N ASP A 480 8.32 -31.79 29.29
CA ASP A 480 8.80 -31.96 27.90
C ASP A 480 9.97 -32.94 27.71
N SER A 481 10.44 -33.64 28.74
CA SER A 481 11.52 -34.63 28.59
C SER A 481 10.98 -36.07 28.43
N SER A 482 10.23 -36.32 27.35
CA SER A 482 9.52 -37.58 27.09
C SER A 482 10.37 -38.75 26.55
N HIS A 483 11.70 -38.70 26.65
CA HIS A 483 12.57 -39.72 26.02
C HIS A 483 13.64 -40.34 26.91
N ALA A 484 13.73 -39.98 28.19
CA ALA A 484 14.66 -40.64 29.10
C ALA A 484 13.97 -41.78 29.87
N PRO A 485 14.49 -43.02 29.83
CA PRO A 485 13.96 -44.08 30.70
C PRO A 485 14.06 -43.63 32.17
N PRO A 486 13.03 -43.91 32.99
CA PRO A 486 13.04 -43.54 34.39
C PRO A 486 14.26 -44.18 35.07
N VAL A 487 14.95 -43.41 35.91
CA VAL A 487 16.03 -43.92 36.74
C VAL A 487 15.41 -44.87 37.77
N SER A 488 15.92 -46.10 37.87
CA SER A 488 15.48 -47.06 38.88
C SER A 488 15.83 -46.52 40.29
N GLY A 489 14.97 -46.79 41.28
CA GLY A 489 15.25 -46.46 42.68
C GLY A 489 16.50 -47.19 43.21
N PRO A 490 17.07 -46.75 44.34
CA PRO A 490 18.23 -47.40 44.95
C PRO A 490 17.93 -48.88 45.29
N PRO A 491 18.94 -49.77 45.24
CA PRO A 491 18.79 -51.14 45.71
C PRO A 491 18.30 -51.20 47.16
N THR A 492 17.21 -51.93 47.42
CA THR A 492 16.55 -51.94 48.73
C THR A 492 17.33 -52.75 49.75
N MET A 493 17.91 -52.08 50.76
CA MET A 493 18.67 -52.72 51.84
C MET A 493 17.85 -53.75 52.64
N ALA A 494 16.53 -53.54 52.77
CA ALA A 494 15.64 -54.49 53.42
C ALA A 494 15.59 -55.86 52.73
N ALA A 495 15.78 -55.92 51.39
CA ALA A 495 15.81 -57.17 50.64
C ALA A 495 17.03 -58.01 51.01
N TYR A 496 18.22 -57.39 51.10
CA TYR A 496 19.44 -58.09 51.51
C TYR A 496 19.42 -58.46 53.00
N ALA A 497 18.85 -57.60 53.86
CA ALA A 497 18.62 -57.92 55.26
C ALA A 497 17.72 -59.16 55.43
N SER A 498 16.63 -59.26 54.66
CA SER A 498 15.76 -60.44 54.67
C SER A 498 16.47 -61.70 54.17
N GLN A 499 17.33 -61.59 53.14
CA GLN A 499 18.14 -62.73 52.68
C GLN A 499 19.16 -63.20 53.73
N LEU A 500 19.75 -62.27 54.50
CA LEU A 500 20.61 -62.60 55.63
C LEU A 500 19.82 -63.33 56.72
N ASP A 501 18.64 -62.83 57.06
CA ASP A 501 17.76 -63.42 58.08
C ASP A 501 17.35 -64.84 57.70
N GLN A 502 16.92 -65.06 56.45
CA GLN A 502 16.57 -66.38 55.93
C GLN A 502 17.77 -67.34 55.95
N THR A 503 18.98 -66.84 55.66
CA THR A 503 20.20 -67.65 55.71
C THR A 503 20.51 -68.09 57.14
N ILE A 504 20.41 -67.17 58.11
CA ILE A 504 20.67 -67.45 59.53
C ILE A 504 19.58 -68.35 60.11
N GLU A 505 18.32 -68.11 59.79
CA GLU A 505 17.20 -68.94 60.23
C GLU A 505 17.31 -70.37 59.68
N GLY A 506 17.66 -70.52 58.40
CA GLY A 506 17.94 -71.83 57.80
C GLY A 506 19.08 -72.58 58.50
N HIS A 507 20.14 -71.88 58.92
CA HIS A 507 21.23 -72.46 59.70
C HIS A 507 20.76 -72.90 61.10
N LEU A 508 19.96 -72.09 61.79
CA LEU A 508 19.41 -72.42 63.10
C LEU A 508 18.44 -73.60 63.04
N GLN A 509 17.60 -73.68 62.00
CA GLN A 509 16.70 -74.82 61.75
C GLN A 509 17.50 -76.10 61.43
N TYR A 510 18.58 -76.00 60.64
CA TYR A 510 19.46 -77.12 60.31
C TYR A 510 20.20 -77.68 61.54
N LEU A 511 20.58 -76.80 62.48
CA LEU A 511 21.22 -77.19 63.74
C LEU A 511 20.21 -77.89 64.68
N GLY A 512 19.00 -77.35 64.82
CA GLY A 512 17.92 -77.91 65.66
C GLY A 512 18.38 -78.29 67.08
N ASN A 513 17.59 -79.09 67.81
CA ASN A 513 18.05 -79.64 69.10
C ASN A 513 18.93 -80.89 68.95
N SER A 514 18.93 -81.53 67.78
CA SER A 514 19.56 -82.83 67.56
C SER A 514 21.04 -82.76 67.14
N ARG A 515 21.49 -81.64 66.57
CA ARG A 515 22.88 -81.49 66.06
C ARG A 515 23.75 -80.53 66.87
N LEU A 516 23.24 -79.96 67.96
CA LEU A 516 24.02 -79.09 68.87
C LEU A 516 25.25 -79.79 69.45
N HIS A 517 25.20 -81.11 69.66
CA HIS A 517 26.37 -81.87 70.13
C HIS A 517 27.50 -81.94 69.09
N GLN A 518 27.19 -81.81 67.80
CA GLN A 518 28.19 -81.84 66.71
C GLN A 518 29.00 -80.54 66.63
N LEU A 519 28.53 -79.44 67.24
CA LEU A 519 29.26 -78.16 67.31
C LEU A 519 30.57 -78.26 68.12
N LYS A 520 30.75 -79.31 68.93
CA LYS A 520 32.02 -79.61 69.61
C LYS A 520 33.10 -80.16 68.67
N GLN A 521 32.73 -80.60 67.47
CA GLN A 521 33.67 -81.04 66.45
C GLN A 521 34.14 -79.83 65.62
N ALA A 522 35.45 -79.56 65.65
CA ALA A 522 36.03 -78.40 64.97
C ALA A 522 35.80 -78.41 63.45
N ASP A 523 35.73 -79.59 62.83
CA ASP A 523 35.54 -79.71 61.39
C ASP A 523 34.11 -79.40 60.95
N PHE A 524 33.10 -79.83 61.72
CA PHE A 524 31.69 -79.53 61.45
C PHE A 524 31.38 -78.03 61.60
N THR A 525 31.89 -77.38 62.65
CA THR A 525 31.70 -75.94 62.86
C THR A 525 32.39 -75.11 61.77
N ARG A 526 33.55 -75.58 61.27
CA ARG A 526 34.27 -74.94 60.16
C ARG A 526 33.55 -75.11 58.82
N GLU A 527 32.97 -76.27 58.55
CA GLU A 527 32.18 -76.51 57.33
C GLU A 527 30.91 -75.64 57.31
N LEU A 528 30.21 -75.55 58.44
CA LEU A 528 29.00 -74.74 58.59
C LEU A 528 29.30 -73.24 58.52
N GLY A 529 30.42 -72.80 59.10
CA GLY A 529 30.97 -71.45 58.92
C GLY A 529 31.34 -71.14 57.46
N GLY A 530 31.91 -72.12 56.73
CA GLY A 530 32.23 -72.00 55.31
C GLY A 530 30.99 -71.88 54.39
N GLN A 531 29.90 -72.60 54.70
CA GLN A 531 28.63 -72.45 53.98
C GLN A 531 28.01 -71.07 54.22
N LEU A 532 28.02 -70.59 55.47
CA LEU A 532 27.57 -69.24 55.82
C LEU A 532 28.42 -68.17 55.13
N HIS A 533 29.74 -68.38 55.09
CA HIS A 533 30.69 -67.52 54.39
C HIS A 533 30.33 -67.37 52.91
N ASN A 534 30.15 -68.49 52.21
CA ASN A 534 29.84 -68.47 50.77
C ASN A 534 28.50 -67.76 50.50
N ARG A 535 27.47 -68.04 51.31
CA ARG A 535 26.15 -67.42 51.12
C ARG A 535 26.17 -65.92 51.36
N ILE A 536 26.86 -65.45 52.40
CA ILE A 536 27.02 -64.01 52.68
C ILE A 536 27.89 -63.35 51.62
N ALA A 537 28.93 -64.03 51.12
CA ALA A 537 29.75 -63.55 50.02
C ALA A 537 28.94 -63.38 48.72
N ASP A 538 27.97 -64.25 48.45
CA ASP A 538 27.06 -64.13 47.31
C ASP A 538 26.07 -62.97 47.46
N ILE A 539 25.44 -62.79 48.63
CA ILE A 539 24.57 -61.64 48.92
C ILE A 539 25.33 -60.34 48.66
N ARG A 540 26.58 -60.27 49.13
CA ARG A 540 27.43 -59.10 48.96
C ARG A 540 27.86 -58.86 47.51
N ARG A 541 28.15 -59.92 46.76
CA ARG A 541 28.46 -59.82 45.32
C ARG A 541 27.25 -59.28 44.57
N GLN A 542 26.04 -59.74 44.92
CA GLN A 542 24.80 -59.22 44.36
C GLN A 542 24.60 -57.74 44.71
N MET A 543 24.81 -57.35 45.96
CA MET A 543 24.76 -55.94 46.37
C MET A 543 25.74 -55.07 45.56
N ASP A 544 26.99 -55.51 45.40
CA ASP A 544 28.00 -54.76 44.64
C ASP A 544 27.56 -54.55 43.18
N ILE A 545 27.08 -55.60 42.52
CA ILE A 545 26.55 -55.54 41.14
C ILE A 545 25.34 -54.58 41.07
N ASP A 546 24.37 -54.72 41.96
CA ASP A 546 23.14 -53.91 41.94
C ASP A 546 23.44 -52.42 42.17
N PHE A 547 24.37 -52.10 43.08
CA PHE A 547 24.81 -50.72 43.31
C PHE A 547 25.64 -50.17 42.15
N GLU A 548 26.50 -50.98 41.51
CA GLU A 548 27.25 -50.59 40.32
C GLU A 548 26.34 -50.26 39.13
N ASP A 549 25.35 -51.12 38.87
CA ASP A 549 24.36 -50.93 37.80
C ASP A 549 23.52 -49.67 38.06
N TRP A 550 23.08 -49.46 39.30
CA TRP A 550 22.34 -48.25 39.68
C TRP A 550 23.18 -46.97 39.46
N HIS A 551 24.46 -46.98 39.86
CA HIS A 551 25.35 -45.85 39.63
C HIS A 551 25.63 -45.59 38.15
N ALA A 552 25.84 -46.63 37.35
CA ALA A 552 26.02 -46.49 35.91
C ALA A 552 24.76 -45.88 35.25
N GLN A 553 23.56 -46.29 35.68
CA GLN A 553 22.29 -45.71 35.21
C GLN A 553 22.18 -44.21 35.54
N ILE A 554 22.47 -43.81 36.78
CA ILE A 554 22.41 -42.40 37.21
C ILE A 554 23.44 -41.55 36.45
N GLN A 555 24.70 -42.02 36.34
CA GLN A 555 25.76 -41.30 35.63
C GLN A 555 25.39 -41.07 34.16
N ALA A 556 24.86 -42.09 33.49
CA ALA A 556 24.41 -41.98 32.10
C ALA A 556 23.24 -40.99 31.96
N HIS A 557 22.33 -40.93 32.93
CA HIS A 557 21.21 -39.99 32.92
C HIS A 557 21.68 -38.54 33.07
N LEU A 558 22.52 -38.25 34.07
CA LEU A 558 23.08 -36.90 34.30
C LEU A 558 23.91 -36.41 33.09
N GLN A 559 24.65 -37.31 32.45
CA GLN A 559 25.45 -36.98 31.26
C GLN A 559 24.56 -36.60 30.06
N ARG A 560 23.50 -37.38 29.80
CA ARG A 560 22.53 -37.06 28.73
C ARG A 560 21.82 -35.74 28.97
N GLU A 561 21.52 -35.39 30.21
CA GLU A 561 20.85 -34.14 30.55
C GLU A 561 21.74 -32.92 30.25
N ILE A 562 23.05 -33.00 30.58
CA ILE A 562 24.05 -31.98 30.22
C ILE A 562 24.13 -31.85 28.69
N GLU A 563 24.31 -32.97 27.98
CA GLU A 563 24.43 -32.98 26.52
C GLU A 563 23.17 -32.47 25.82
N ALA A 564 21.98 -32.83 26.32
CA ALA A 564 20.71 -32.35 25.76
C ALA A 564 20.57 -30.83 25.90
N ARG A 565 20.96 -30.27 27.06
CA ARG A 565 20.94 -28.83 27.31
C ARG A 565 21.97 -28.07 26.47
N GLU A 566 23.20 -28.56 26.38
CA GLU A 566 24.25 -27.98 25.53
C GLU A 566 23.83 -28.00 24.05
N ASN A 567 23.28 -29.13 23.57
CA ASN A 567 22.77 -29.23 22.20
C ASN A 567 21.58 -28.30 21.94
N ALA A 568 20.65 -28.15 22.89
CA ALA A 568 19.52 -27.22 22.76
C ALA A 568 20.01 -25.76 22.66
N ALA A 569 20.98 -25.37 23.49
CA ALA A 569 21.57 -24.03 23.44
C ALA A 569 22.30 -23.77 22.10
N HIS A 570 23.10 -24.73 21.63
CA HIS A 570 23.75 -24.64 20.32
C HIS A 570 22.74 -24.51 19.17
N ARG A 571 21.65 -25.29 19.18
CA ARG A 571 20.58 -25.17 18.18
C ARG A 571 19.91 -23.80 18.22
N GLN A 572 19.66 -23.24 19.40
CA GLN A 572 19.06 -21.92 19.54
C GLN A 572 19.98 -20.81 18.99
N VAL A 573 21.28 -20.88 19.30
CA VAL A 573 22.30 -19.95 18.77
C VAL A 573 22.36 -20.02 17.25
N GLU A 574 22.41 -21.23 16.67
CA GLU A 574 22.42 -21.40 15.21
C GLU A 574 21.14 -20.91 14.54
N GLN A 575 19.96 -21.15 15.13
CA GLN A 575 18.69 -20.62 14.62
C GLN A 575 18.68 -19.09 14.60
N ASN A 576 19.13 -18.45 15.68
CA ASN A 576 19.21 -17.00 15.76
C ASN A 576 20.24 -16.42 14.75
N ARG A 577 21.37 -17.12 14.55
CA ARG A 577 22.39 -16.75 13.54
C ARG A 577 21.83 -16.80 12.12
N LEU A 578 21.15 -17.88 11.75
CA LEU A 578 20.51 -18.02 10.44
C LEU A 578 19.41 -16.97 10.22
N ALA A 579 18.66 -16.62 11.27
CA ALA A 579 17.68 -15.54 11.20
C ALA A 579 18.35 -14.18 10.93
N ALA A 580 19.47 -13.87 11.62
CA ALA A 580 20.24 -12.66 11.40
C ALA A 580 20.82 -12.58 9.97
N GLU A 581 21.35 -13.69 9.44
CA GLU A 581 21.80 -13.77 8.05
C GLU A 581 20.66 -13.47 7.06
N LYS A 582 19.49 -14.08 7.24
CA LYS A 582 18.30 -13.81 6.42
C LYS A 582 17.83 -12.36 6.48
N HIS A 583 17.91 -11.74 7.66
CA HIS A 583 17.59 -10.32 7.82
C HIS A 583 18.59 -9.42 7.06
N ARG A 584 19.89 -9.75 7.09
CA ARG A 584 20.92 -9.06 6.32
C ARG A 584 20.70 -9.17 4.81
N ASP A 585 20.33 -10.35 4.30
CA ASP A 585 19.99 -10.53 2.88
C ASP A 585 18.75 -9.72 2.46
N THR A 586 17.76 -9.64 3.36
CA THR A 586 16.56 -8.83 3.13
C THR A 586 16.89 -7.34 3.11
N LEU A 587 17.78 -6.90 4.01
CA LEU A 587 18.25 -5.52 4.06
C LEU A 587 18.95 -5.12 2.76
N ALA A 588 19.86 -5.96 2.25
CA ALA A 588 20.55 -5.70 0.98
C ALA A 588 19.57 -5.51 -0.18
N LYS A 589 18.51 -6.34 -0.27
CA LYS A 589 17.47 -6.17 -1.29
C LYS A 589 16.68 -4.87 -1.14
N LEU A 590 16.40 -4.44 0.09
CA LEU A 590 15.70 -3.17 0.34
C LEU A 590 16.60 -1.96 0.03
N GLU A 591 17.90 -2.07 0.26
CA GLU A 591 18.90 -1.07 -0.13
C GLU A 591 18.99 -0.95 -1.66
N ASP A 592 19.04 -2.08 -2.38
CA ASP A 592 18.99 -2.09 -3.85
C ASP A 592 17.72 -1.41 -4.38
N GLN A 593 16.56 -1.70 -3.78
CA GLN A 593 15.28 -1.05 -4.15
C GLN A 593 15.31 0.46 -3.85
N ASN A 594 15.94 0.88 -2.76
CA ASN A 594 16.09 2.30 -2.43
C ASN A 594 16.98 3.02 -3.44
N ASP A 595 18.05 2.39 -3.90
CA ASP A 595 18.93 2.96 -4.93
C ASP A 595 18.27 2.99 -6.31
N GLU A 596 17.48 1.97 -6.66
CA GLU A 596 16.61 2.00 -7.85
C GLU A 596 15.62 3.17 -7.77
N LEU A 597 15.00 3.39 -6.61
CA LEU A 597 14.05 4.50 -6.42
C LEU A 597 14.71 5.88 -6.56
N LYS A 598 15.95 6.04 -6.06
CA LYS A 598 16.73 7.27 -6.30
C LYS A 598 17.02 7.47 -7.79
N ALA A 599 17.37 6.41 -8.51
CA ALA A 599 17.57 6.47 -9.96
C ALA A 599 16.29 6.88 -10.69
N LEU A 600 15.12 6.39 -10.27
CA LEU A 600 13.83 6.81 -10.81
C LEU A 600 13.55 8.30 -10.58
N PHE A 601 13.90 8.86 -9.42
CA PHE A 601 13.81 10.31 -9.17
C PHE A 601 14.69 11.10 -10.14
N THR A 602 15.94 10.68 -10.36
CA THR A 602 16.84 11.34 -11.31
C THR A 602 16.32 11.24 -12.75
N MET A 603 15.76 10.09 -13.16
CA MET A 603 15.14 9.93 -14.47
C MET A 603 13.89 10.82 -14.63
N LEU A 604 13.06 10.93 -13.59
CA LEU A 604 11.90 11.81 -13.57
C LEU A 604 12.34 13.27 -13.79
N GLU A 605 13.35 13.73 -13.06
CA GLU A 605 13.91 15.08 -13.24
C GLU A 605 14.43 15.29 -14.66
N ALA A 606 15.15 14.33 -15.22
CA ALA A 606 15.64 14.40 -16.61
C ALA A 606 14.50 14.47 -17.63
N HIS A 607 13.43 13.68 -17.46
CA HIS A 607 12.25 13.74 -18.33
C HIS A 607 11.58 15.11 -18.29
N PHE A 608 11.41 15.70 -17.10
CA PHE A 608 10.76 17.00 -16.96
C PHE A 608 11.65 18.17 -17.37
N SER A 609 12.97 18.11 -17.14
CA SER A 609 13.93 19.09 -17.68
C SER A 609 13.85 19.10 -19.20
N ASN A 610 13.92 17.92 -19.84
CA ASN A 610 13.81 17.80 -21.30
C ASN A 610 12.48 18.32 -21.86
N LEU A 611 11.39 18.23 -21.10
CA LEU A 611 10.08 18.79 -21.47
C LEU A 611 10.04 20.31 -21.31
N GLN A 612 10.64 20.85 -20.25
CA GLN A 612 10.74 22.28 -19.99
C GLN A 612 11.63 22.99 -21.01
N ASP A 613 12.80 22.42 -21.31
CA ASP A 613 13.73 22.93 -22.33
C ASP A 613 13.05 22.93 -23.70
N ALA A 614 12.38 21.83 -24.06
CA ALA A 614 11.62 21.77 -25.29
C ALA A 614 10.50 22.82 -25.33
N ASN A 615 9.80 23.10 -24.22
CA ASN A 615 8.77 24.13 -24.18
C ASN A 615 9.34 25.56 -24.28
N ALA A 616 10.55 25.78 -23.75
CA ALA A 616 11.26 27.06 -23.82
C ALA A 616 11.77 27.37 -25.23
N ASP A 617 12.15 26.34 -26.00
CA ASP A 617 12.61 26.44 -27.40
C ASP A 617 11.50 26.83 -28.40
N TYR A 618 10.24 26.83 -27.98
CA TYR A 618 9.14 27.37 -28.78
C TYR A 618 9.34 28.87 -29.01
#